data_AF-A0A7K2XJ84-F1
#
_entry.id   AF-A0A7K2XJ84-F1
#
_cell.length_a   1.000
_cell.length_b   1.000
_cell.length_c   1.000
_cell.angle_alpha   90.00
_cell.angle_beta   90.00
_cell.angle_gamma   90.00
#
_symmetry.space_group_name_H-M   'P 1'
#
loop_
_entity.id
_entity.type
_entity.pdbx_description
1 polymer ?
#
loop_
_entity_poly.entity_id
_entity_poly.type
_entity_poly.pdbx_seq_one_letter_code
_entity_poly.pdbx_strand_id
1 'polypeptide(L)'
;GRPSPVRARPVQGWEALTASERKVARLIAAGHTNRSAADALVVSPHTVNTHLTAVFRKLSVTSRVQLTHVVLARGDAEREAPAGRLR
;
A
#
# COMPACT_ATOMS: atom_id res chain seq x y z
N GLY A 1 16.80 -17.82 28.69
CA GLY A 1 16.22 -16.62 28.06
C GLY A 1 14.99 -17.02 27.28
N ARG A 2 13.87 -16.29 27.40
CA ARG A 2 12.69 -16.57 26.57
C ARG A 2 13.00 -16.16 25.12
N PRO A 3 12.82 -17.02 24.11
CA PRO A 3 12.95 -16.61 22.72
C PRO A 3 11.92 -15.52 22.45
N SER A 4 12.37 -14.37 21.94
CA SER A 4 11.45 -13.33 21.44
C SER A 4 10.70 -13.93 20.26
N PRO A 5 9.35 -13.88 20.22
CA PRO A 5 8.62 -14.34 19.05
C PRO A 5 8.99 -13.39 17.91
N VAL A 6 9.72 -13.90 16.92
CA VAL A 6 9.97 -13.17 15.67
C VAL A 6 8.58 -12.88 15.11
N ARG A 7 8.14 -11.62 15.16
CA ARG A 7 6.84 -11.20 14.64
C ARG A 7 6.77 -11.68 13.19
N ALA A 8 5.91 -12.65 12.91
CA ALA A 8 5.73 -13.17 11.57
C ALA A 8 5.38 -12.00 10.65
N ARG A 9 6.15 -11.82 9.57
CA ARG A 9 5.88 -10.74 8.62
C ARG A 9 4.51 -11.01 7.98
N PRO A 10 3.56 -10.06 8.03
CA PRO A 10 2.27 -10.24 7.42
C PRO A 10 2.42 -10.54 5.93
N VAL A 11 1.74 -11.58 5.48
CA VAL A 11 1.79 -12.08 4.10
C VAL A 11 0.71 -11.44 3.21
N GLN A 12 -0.35 -10.91 3.82
CA GLN A 12 -1.48 -10.25 3.17
C GLN A 12 -1.86 -8.97 3.92
N GLY A 13 -2.67 -8.14 3.27
CA GLY A 13 -3.13 -6.85 3.79
C GLY A 13 -2.11 -5.73 3.65
N TRP A 14 -2.48 -4.56 4.16
CA TRP A 14 -1.70 -3.33 3.99
C TRP A 14 -0.29 -3.39 4.59
N GLU A 15 -0.14 -4.11 5.71
CA GLU A 15 1.16 -4.27 6.38
C GLU A 15 2.12 -5.17 5.59
N ALA A 16 1.61 -6.03 4.70
CA ALA A 16 2.42 -6.86 3.81
C ALA A 16 3.03 -6.07 2.63
N LEU A 17 2.53 -4.85 2.39
CA LEU A 17 3.05 -4.00 1.33
C LEU A 17 4.43 -3.44 1.68
N THR A 18 5.31 -3.36 0.68
CA THR A 18 6.56 -2.60 0.78
C THR A 18 6.28 -1.10 0.74
N ALA A 19 7.29 -0.28 1.06
CA ALA A 19 7.18 1.17 0.97
C ALA A 19 6.83 1.63 -0.47
N SER A 20 7.47 1.04 -1.48
CA SER A 20 7.20 1.35 -2.90
C SER A 20 5.81 0.89 -3.33
N GLU A 21 5.38 -0.29 -2.90
CA GLU A 21 4.03 -0.79 -3.17
C GLU A 21 2.95 0.12 -2.55
N ARG A 22 3.14 0.61 -1.33
CA ARG A 22 2.23 1.59 -0.71
C ARG A 22 2.18 2.92 -1.46
N LYS A 23 3.32 3.39 -1.99
CA LYS A 23 3.36 4.62 -2.80
C LYS A 23 2.58 4.43 -4.09
N VAL A 24 2.80 3.33 -4.80
CA VAL A 24 2.04 2.98 -6.02
C VAL A 24 0.55 2.86 -5.72
N ALA A 25 0.16 2.13 -4.67
CA ALA A 25 -1.23 1.96 -4.27
C ALA A 25 -1.95 3.31 -4.07
N ARG A 26 -1.30 4.25 -3.36
CA ARG A 26 -1.84 5.59 -3.12
C ARG A 26 -1.98 6.42 -4.40
N LEU A 27 -0.98 6.42 -5.27
CA LEU A 27 -1.05 7.15 -6.54
C LEU A 27 -2.19 6.62 -7.43
N ILE A 28 -2.30 5.29 -7.57
CA ILE A 28 -3.37 4.69 -8.37
C ILE A 28 -4.75 4.98 -7.76
N ALA A 29 -4.89 4.92 -6.43
CA ALA A 29 -6.13 5.28 -5.74
C ALA A 29 -6.49 6.77 -5.88
N ALA A 30 -5.49 7.65 -6.03
CA ALA A 30 -5.69 9.07 -6.31
C ALA A 30 -6.00 9.38 -7.79
N GLY A 31 -6.15 8.34 -8.65
CA GLY A 31 -6.52 8.50 -10.05
C GLY A 31 -5.34 8.58 -11.03
N HIS A 32 -4.10 8.38 -10.57
CA HIS A 32 -2.96 8.35 -11.49
C HIS A 32 -3.02 7.14 -12.43
N THR A 33 -2.62 7.36 -13.68
CA THR A 33 -2.29 6.28 -14.61
C THR A 33 -0.93 5.68 -14.25
N ASN A 34 -0.65 4.45 -14.72
CA ASN A 34 0.65 3.82 -14.50
C ASN A 34 1.82 4.69 -15.01
N ARG A 35 1.62 5.45 -16.10
CA ARG A 35 2.62 6.38 -16.64
C ARG A 35 2.85 7.55 -15.69
N SER A 36 1.80 8.27 -15.31
CA SER A 36 1.95 9.40 -14.38
C SER A 36 2.47 9.00 -13.00
N ALA A 37 2.13 7.79 -12.53
CA ALA A 37 2.69 7.25 -11.30
C ALA A 37 4.17 6.88 -11.44
N ALA A 38 4.58 6.42 -12.62
CA ALA A 38 5.98 6.14 -12.93
C ALA A 38 6.80 7.43 -12.95
N ASP A 39 6.28 8.48 -13.57
CA ASP A 39 6.91 9.80 -13.59
C ASP A 39 7.06 10.37 -12.17
N ALA A 40 6.00 10.28 -11.35
CA ALA A 40 6.01 10.74 -9.95
C ALA A 40 7.00 9.96 -9.05
N LEU A 41 7.29 8.71 -9.39
CA LEU A 41 8.21 7.85 -8.64
C LEU A 41 9.60 7.76 -9.27
N VAL A 42 9.82 8.41 -10.43
CA VAL A 42 11.07 8.36 -11.21
C VAL A 42 11.47 6.91 -11.51
N VAL A 43 10.51 6.12 -12.01
CA VAL A 43 10.70 4.71 -12.42
C VAL A 43 10.06 4.45 -13.78
N SER A 44 10.21 3.24 -14.32
CA SER A 44 9.52 2.86 -15.55
C SER A 44 8.04 2.51 -15.31
N PRO A 45 7.13 2.72 -16.29
CA PRO A 45 5.76 2.23 -16.22
C PRO A 45 5.64 0.71 -16.02
N HIS A 46 6.65 -0.04 -16.47
CA HIS A 46 6.73 -1.48 -16.25
C HIS A 46 6.97 -1.81 -14.76
N THR A 47 7.87 -1.08 -14.10
CA THR A 47 8.12 -1.21 -12.66
C THR A 47 6.85 -0.93 -11.84
N VAL A 48 6.09 0.10 -12.22
CA VAL A 48 4.79 0.38 -11.60
C VAL A 48 3.82 -0.78 -11.78
N ASN A 49 3.76 -1.38 -12.96
CA ASN A 49 2.91 -2.55 -13.22
C ASN A 49 3.31 -3.75 -12.34
N THR A 50 4.60 -4.03 -12.22
CA THR A 50 5.11 -5.09 -11.33
C THR A 50 4.69 -4.85 -9.88
N HIS A 51 4.85 -3.62 -9.39
CA HIS A 51 4.41 -3.26 -8.04
C HIS A 51 2.89 -3.36 -7.89
N LEU A 52 2.12 -2.91 -8.88
CA LEU A 52 0.66 -2.96 -8.84
C LEU A 52 0.14 -4.39 -8.82
N THR A 53 0.77 -5.30 -9.57
CA THR A 53 0.45 -6.74 -9.55
C THR A 53 0.70 -7.33 -8.16
N ALA A 54 1.83 -6.99 -7.52
CA ALA A 54 2.12 -7.42 -6.17
C ALA A 54 1.12 -6.84 -5.14
N VAL A 55 0.74 -5.56 -5.29
CA VAL A 55 -0.27 -4.90 -4.47
C VAL A 55 -1.62 -5.62 -4.58
N PHE A 56 -2.09 -5.89 -5.79
CA PHE A 56 -3.36 -6.59 -6.02
C PHE A 56 -3.37 -7.96 -5.35
N ARG A 57 -2.30 -8.74 -5.51
CA ARG A 57 -2.17 -10.05 -4.87
C ARG A 57 -2.13 -9.95 -3.34
N LYS A 58 -1.38 -9.01 -2.77
CA LYS A 58 -1.23 -8.86 -1.31
C LYS A 58 -2.49 -8.30 -0.64
N LEU A 59 -3.25 -7.46 -1.35
CA LEU A 59 -4.51 -6.90 -0.84
C LEU A 59 -5.74 -7.73 -1.23
N SER A 60 -5.58 -8.78 -2.02
CA SER A 60 -6.68 -9.60 -2.55
C SER A 60 -7.73 -8.77 -3.29
N VAL A 61 -7.29 -7.76 -4.05
CA VAL A 61 -8.13 -6.91 -4.88
C VAL A 61 -7.89 -7.19 -6.36
N THR A 62 -8.93 -7.05 -7.18
CA THR A 62 -8.87 -7.34 -8.62
C THR A 62 -9.07 -6.10 -9.49
N SER A 63 -9.41 -4.96 -8.89
CA SER A 63 -9.67 -3.72 -9.63
C SER A 63 -9.08 -2.48 -8.95
N ARG A 64 -8.84 -1.45 -9.76
CA ARG A 64 -8.43 -0.12 -9.25
C ARG A 64 -9.48 0.49 -8.33
N VAL A 65 -10.76 0.21 -8.58
CA VAL A 65 -11.86 0.68 -7.72
C VAL A 65 -11.76 0.03 -6.33
N GLN A 66 -11.59 -1.29 -6.27
CA GLN A 66 -11.38 -1.99 -5.00
C GLN A 66 -10.13 -1.50 -4.26
N LEU A 67 -9.02 -1.30 -4.99
CA LEU A 67 -7.81 -0.70 -4.42
C LEU A 67 -8.08 0.68 -3.81
N THR A 68 -8.87 1.51 -4.50
CA THR A 68 -9.25 2.85 -4.05
C THR A 68 -10.04 2.78 -2.74
N HIS A 69 -11.03 1.88 -2.64
CA HIS A 69 -11.77 1.67 -1.40
C HIS A 69 -10.87 1.27 -0.23
N VAL A 70 -9.91 0.36 -0.45
CA VAL A 70 -8.96 -0.06 0.59
C VAL A 70 -8.08 1.11 1.05
N VAL A 71 -7.61 1.95 0.11
CA VAL A 71 -6.78 3.11 0.45
C VAL A 71 -7.56 4.19 1.18
N LEU A 72 -8.80 4.48 0.75
CA LEU A 72 -9.65 5.49 1.40
C LEU A 72 -10.02 5.09 2.82
N ALA A 73 -10.47 3.85 3.02
CA ALA A 73 -10.76 3.32 4.36
C ALA A 73 -9.56 3.41 5.30
N ARG A 74 -8.33 3.34 4.76
CA ARG A 74 -7.10 3.54 5.52
C ARG A 74 -6.82 5.02 5.81
N GLY A 75 -7.08 5.92 4.88
CA GLY A 75 -6.95 7.36 5.09
C GLY A 75 -7.88 7.87 6.19
N ASP A 76 -9.09 7.32 6.25
CA ASP A 76 -10.04 7.57 7.35
C ASP A 76 -9.52 6.99 8.66
N ALA A 77 -9.02 5.75 8.66
CA ALA A 77 -8.39 5.14 9.85
C ALA A 77 -7.09 5.84 10.31
N GLU A 78 -6.33 6.51 9.44
CA GLU A 78 -5.17 7.32 9.81
C GLU A 78 -5.58 8.69 10.36
N ARG A 79 -6.70 9.25 9.91
CA ARG A 79 -7.29 10.50 10.44
C ARG A 79 -7.99 10.29 11.78
N GLU A 80 -8.62 9.13 11.97
CA GLU A 80 -9.26 8.71 13.21
C GLU A 80 -8.27 8.18 14.26
N ALA A 81 -7.03 7.84 13.86
CA ALA A 81 -5.99 7.51 14.81
C ALA A 81 -5.64 8.76 15.65
N PRO A 82 -5.87 8.78 16.97
CA PRO A 82 -5.69 9.98 17.76
C PRO A 82 -4.22 10.39 17.78
N ALA A 83 -3.99 11.67 17.51
CA ALA A 83 -2.80 12.41 17.87
C ALA A 83 -2.62 12.34 19.40
N GLY A 84 -2.06 11.23 19.88
CA GLY A 84 -2.13 10.90 21.30
C GLY A 84 -1.32 9.67 21.68
N ARG A 85 -0.07 9.59 21.21
CA ARG A 85 0.96 8.80 21.90
C ARG A 85 2.26 9.60 22.00
N LEU A 86 2.19 10.64 22.82
CA LEU A 86 3.30 11.04 23.68
C LEU A 86 3.11 10.31 25.00
N ARG A 87 3.96 9.34 25.31
CA ARG A 87 4.49 9.03 26.65
C ARG A 87 5.80 8.27 26.49
#